data_AF-A0A7X9B0C6-F1
#
_entry.id   AF-A0A7X9B0C6-F1
#
_cell.length_a   1.000
_cell.length_b   1.000
_cell.length_c   1.000
_cell.angle_alpha   90.00
_cell.angle_beta   90.00
_cell.angle_gamma   90.00
#
_symmetry.space_group_name_H-M   'P 1'
#
loop_
_entity.id
_entity.type
_entity.pdbx_description
1 polymer ?
#
loop_
_entity_poly.entity_id
_entity_poly.type
_entity_poly.pdbx_seq_one_letter_code
_entity_poly.pdbx_strand_id
1 'polypeptide(L)' 'MPDEEAVLRRRRRECWQLTPEERMERFFRLQEASFAMMSEKGWENFHRRNRQKRRVSFDDGKWNKVSDIQMP' A
#
# COMPACT_ATOMS: atom_id res chain seq x y z
N MET A 1 -3.47 -29.85 -8.90
CA MET A 1 -3.22 -28.55 -8.26
C MET A 1 -3.97 -28.53 -6.95
N PRO A 2 -3.31 -28.39 -5.79
CA PRO A 2 -4.02 -28.09 -4.55
C PRO A 2 -4.90 -26.88 -4.81
N ASP A 3 -6.19 -26.99 -4.50
CA ASP A 3 -7.23 -26.04 -4.88
C ASP A 3 -6.85 -24.62 -4.44
N GLU A 4 -6.40 -23.78 -5.38
CA GLU A 4 -5.88 -22.43 -5.12
C GLU A 4 -6.92 -21.59 -4.35
N GLU A 5 -8.20 -21.86 -4.60
CA GLU A 5 -9.31 -21.23 -3.91
C GLU A 5 -9.39 -21.64 -2.43
N ALA A 6 -9.07 -22.89 -2.08
CA ALA A 6 -8.98 -23.33 -0.68
C ALA A 6 -7.84 -22.63 0.06
N VAL A 7 -6.70 -22.43 -0.60
CA VAL A 7 -5.55 -21.68 -0.04
C VAL A 7 -5.93 -20.21 0.19
N LEU A 8 -6.60 -19.58 -0.78
CA LEU A 8 -7.05 -18.19 -0.66
C LEU A 8 -8.12 -18.00 0.42
N ARG A 9 -9.05 -18.95 0.57
CA ARG A 9 -10.05 -18.92 1.66
C ARG A 9 -9.41 -19.04 3.02
N ARG A 10 -8.43 -19.93 3.19
CA ARG A 10 -7.69 -20.08 4.43
C ARG A 10 -6.96 -18.78 4.80
N ARG A 11 -6.20 -18.21 3.87
CA ARG A 11 -5.47 -16.94 4.08
C ARG A 11 -6.40 -15.78 4.45
N ARG A 12 -7.57 -15.70 3.80
CA ARG A 12 -8.60 -14.71 4.14
C ARG A 12 -9.09 -14.88 5.58
N ARG A 13 -9.42 -16.11 6.00
CA ARG A 13 -9.84 -16.37 7.39
C ARG A 13 -8.75 -16.02 8.39
N GLU A 14 -7.50 -16.37 8.12
CA GLU A 14 -6.36 -16.02 8.98
C GLU A 14 -6.21 -14.50 9.13
N CYS A 15 -6.41 -13.72 8.05
CA CYS A 15 -6.43 -12.25 8.15
C CYS A 15 -7.56 -11.72 9.04
N TRP A 16 -8.73 -12.36 9.03
CA TRP A 16 -9.88 -11.93 9.83
C TRP A 16 -9.70 -12.18 11.33
N GLN A 17 -8.83 -13.10 11.72
CA GLN A 17 -8.48 -13.38 13.12
C GLN A 17 -7.48 -12.38 13.71
N LEU A 18 -6.81 -11.60 12.85
CA LEU A 18 -5.89 -10.55 13.30
C LEU A 18 -6.66 -9.33 13.79
N THR A 19 -6.14 -8.71 14.85
CA THR A 19 -6.54 -7.38 15.30
C THR A 19 -6.22 -6.31 14.24
N PRO A 20 -6.87 -5.13 14.28
CA PRO A 20 -6.53 -4.03 13.38
C PRO A 20 -5.03 -3.69 13.37
N GLU A 21 -4.40 -3.67 14.53
CA GLU A 21 -2.98 -3.34 14.72
C GLU A 21 -2.09 -4.40 14.07
N GLU A 22 -2.38 -5.69 14.29
CA GLU A 22 -1.63 -6.79 13.66
C GLU A 22 -1.81 -6.81 12.13
N ARG A 23 -2.98 -6.41 11.61
CA ARG A 23 -3.18 -6.26 10.16
C ARG A 23 -2.32 -5.14 9.60
N MET A 24 -2.24 -4.02 10.30
CA MET A 24 -1.41 -2.88 9.90
C MET A 24 0.08 -3.23 9.95
N GLU A 25 0.54 -3.89 11.01
CA GLU A 25 1.92 -4.37 11.15
C GLU A 25 2.28 -5.36 10.03
N ARG A 26 1.40 -6.32 9.75
CA ARG A 26 1.59 -7.26 8.65
C ARG A 26 1.62 -6.56 7.29
N PHE A 27 0.74 -5.59 7.08
CA PHE A 27 0.72 -4.79 5.85
C PHE A 27 2.02 -3.99 5.68
N PHE A 28 2.53 -3.39 6.75
CA PHE A 28 3.78 -2.66 6.76
C PHE A 28 4.96 -3.55 6.33
N ARG A 29 5.10 -4.74 6.94
CA ARG A 29 6.15 -5.71 6.56
C ARG A 29 6.05 -6.16 5.10
N LEU A 30 4.83 -6.36 4.60
CA LEU A 30 4.61 -6.71 3.19
C LEU A 30 5.01 -5.57 2.25
N GLN A 31 4.72 -4.32 2.61
CA GLN A 31 5.17 -3.16 1.85
C GLN A 31 6.69 -3.03 1.85
N GLU A 32 7.33 -3.18 3.01
CA GLU A 32 8.78 -3.12 3.16
C GLU A 32 9.47 -4.16 2.26
N ALA A 33 9.05 -5.42 2.33
CA ALA A 33 9.59 -6.48 1.47
C ALA A 33 9.36 -6.19 -0.02
N SER A 34 8.18 -5.66 -0.38
CA SER A 34 7.86 -5.31 -1.76
C SER A 34 8.74 -4.18 -2.28
N PHE A 35 9.06 -3.20 -1.43
CA PHE A 35 9.96 -2.09 -1.77
C PHE A 35 11.42 -2.54 -1.88
N ALA A 36 11.87 -3.45 -1.02
CA ALA A 36 13.22 -4.01 -1.09
C ALA A 36 13.47 -4.78 -2.39
N MET A 37 12.44 -5.41 -2.96
CA MET A 37 12.53 -6.11 -4.25
C MET A 37 12.37 -5.19 -5.48
N MET A 38 12.15 -3.90 -5.28
CA MET A 38 11.83 -2.97 -6.36
C MET A 38 13.11 -2.43 -7.01
N SER A 39 13.10 -2.33 -8.35
CA SER A 39 14.16 -1.59 -9.06
C SER A 39 13.99 -0.08 -8.89
N GLU A 40 15.05 0.68 -9.11
CA GLU A 40 15.03 2.15 -9.06
C GLU A 40 13.95 2.75 -9.97
N LYS A 41 13.84 2.26 -11.21
CA LYS A 41 12.75 2.65 -12.12
C LYS A 41 11.36 2.24 -11.59
N GLY A 42 11.25 1.12 -10.90
CA GLY A 42 10.02 0.69 -10.23
C GLY A 42 9.63 1.65 -9.11
N TRP A 43 10.61 2.09 -8.33
CA TRP A 43 10.46 3.04 -7.23
C TRP A 43 9.95 4.40 -7.72
N GLU A 44 10.57 4.96 -8.75
CA GLU A 44 10.12 6.20 -9.39
C GLU A 44 8.69 6.10 -9.90
N ASN A 45 8.34 5.00 -10.56
CA ASN A 45 6.99 4.76 -11.06
C ASN A 45 5.97 4.60 -9.93
N PHE A 46 6.34 3.93 -8.84
CA PHE A 46 5.52 3.83 -7.65
C PHE A 46 5.24 5.22 -7.08
N HIS A 47 6.27 6.04 -6.88
CA HIS A 47 6.12 7.41 -6.37
C HIS A 47 5.30 8.30 -7.30
N ARG A 48 5.55 8.23 -8.62
CA ARG A 48 4.77 8.97 -9.62
C ARG A 48 3.30 8.57 -9.57
N ARG A 49 3.00 7.27 -9.56
CA ARG A 49 1.62 6.76 -9.44
C ARG A 49 0.99 7.18 -8.12
N ASN A 50 1.71 7.08 -7.02
CA ASN A 50 1.19 7.39 -5.70
C ASN A 50 0.94 8.89 -5.56
N ARG A 51 1.81 9.75 -6.11
CA ARG A 51 1.59 11.19 -6.21
C ARG A 51 0.38 11.52 -7.09
N GLN A 52 0.24 10.89 -8.26
CA GLN A 52 -0.91 11.10 -9.15
C GLN A 52 -2.23 10.57 -8.57
N LYS A 53 -2.20 9.49 -7.77
CA LYS A 53 -3.41 8.84 -7.22
C LYS A 53 -3.78 9.32 -5.83
N ARG A 54 -2.84 9.88 -5.06
CA ARG A 54 -3.16 10.53 -3.79
C ARG A 54 -4.04 11.72 -4.12
N ARG A 55 -5.25 11.74 -3.56
CA ARG A 55 -6.16 12.89 -3.67
C ARG A 55 -5.85 13.93 -2.62
N VAL A 56 -5.09 13.57 -1.58
CA VAL A 56 -4.75 14.42 -0.43
C VAL A 56 -3.32 14.11 0.05
N SER A 57 -2.55 15.14 0.40
CA SER A 57 -1.28 15.08 1.14
C SER A 57 -1.46 15.77 2.49
N PHE A 58 -0.63 15.40 3.48
CA PHE A 58 -0.58 16.08 4.77
C PHE A 58 0.76 16.78 4.88
N ASP A 59 0.76 18.09 4.69
CA ASP A 59 1.95 18.93 4.71
C ASP A 59 1.70 20.08 5.70
N ASP A 60 2.69 20.36 6.55
CA ASP A 60 2.67 21.49 7.49
C ASP A 60 1.43 21.55 8.42
N GLY A 61 0.99 20.38 8.88
CA GLY A 61 -0.18 20.26 9.77
C GLY A 61 -1.54 20.40 9.06
N LYS A 62 -1.57 20.49 7.73
CA LYS A 62 -2.81 20.65 6.94
C LYS A 62 -2.97 19.56 5.88
N TRP A 63 -4.21 19.15 5.67
CA TRP A 63 -4.59 18.26 4.58
C TRP A 63 -4.82 19.07 3.30
N ASN A 64 -3.96 18.87 2.30
CA ASN A 64 -4.03 19.55 1.00
C ASN A 64 -4.48 18.56 -0.06
N LYS A 65 -5.39 18.93 -0.98
CA LYS A 65 -5.66 18.04 -2.11
C LYS A 65 -4.49 18.07 -3.08
N VAL A 66 -4.06 16.90 -3.57
CA VAL A 66 -2.90 16.84 -4.46
C VAL A 66 -3.19 17.47 -5.84
N SER A 67 -4.46 17.56 -6.23
CA SER A 67 -4.90 18.35 -7.40
C SER A 67 -4.53 19.83 -7.28
N ASP A 68 -4.44 20.35 -6.06
CA ASP A 68 -4.22 21.77 -5.79
C ASP A 68 -2.71 22.09 -5.76
N ILE A 69 -1.86 21.06 -5.64
CA ILE A 69 -0.39 21.15 -5.69
C ILE A 69 0.12 21.08 -7.12
N GLN A 70 -0.64 20.48 -8.04
CA GLN A 70 -0.39 20.54 -9.47
C GLN A 70 -0.99 21.83 -10.06
N MET A 71 -0.29 22.96 -9.91
CA MET A 71 -0.44 24.05 -10.87
C MET A 71 0.26 23.68 -12.20
N PRO A 72 -0.13 24.28 -13.34
CA PRO A 72 0.27 23.87 -14.70
C PRO A 72 1.78 23.73 -14.92
#